data_AF-A0A484MXX7-F1
#
_entry.id   AF-A0A484MXX7-F1
#
_cell.length_a   1.000
_cell.length_b   1.000
_cell.length_c   1.000
_cell.angle_alpha   90.00
_cell.angle_beta   90.00
_cell.angle_gamma   90.00
#
_symmetry.space_group_name_H-M   'P 1'
#
loop_
_entity.id
_entity.type
_entity.pdbx_description
1 polymer ?
#
loop_
_entity_poly.entity_id
_entity_poly.type
_entity_poly.pdbx_seq_one_letter_code
_entity_poly.pdbx_strand_id
1 'polypeptide(L)'
;MVTAYLMRSEQLSYKDAIELLSQSCDSVCPNDGFVDQLKMFEEMGFKVNHASSIYKRFHLKKLGESYNCGETIDASKFAEDPALPPRTQKITPFVDDEQKSSSMKAAIPTQAYRCKKCRRIVALQDNVVDHVPGEGESAFAWSKRRNGLPFDKGDDNECSSLFIEPLQWMTTGDK
;
A
#
# COMPACT_ATOMS: atom_id res chain seq x y z
N MET A 1 3.07 1.93 21.94
CA MET A 1 4.07 2.90 21.39
C MET A 1 5.51 2.51 21.70
N VAL A 2 5.87 2.21 22.97
CA VAL A 2 7.28 1.92 23.35
C VAL A 2 7.93 0.83 22.49
N THR A 3 7.21 -0.25 22.15
CA THR A 3 7.72 -1.33 21.28
C THR A 3 8.21 -0.81 19.92
N ALA A 4 7.41 -0.01 19.21
CA ALA A 4 7.80 0.54 17.90
C ALA A 4 9.01 1.50 18.01
N TYR A 5 9.12 2.21 19.14
CA TYR A 5 10.29 3.06 19.41
C TYR A 5 11.55 2.21 19.56
N LEU A 6 11.52 1.17 20.42
CA LEU A 6 12.64 0.25 20.63
C LEU A 6 13.04 -0.49 19.35
N MET A 7 12.07 -1.01 18.59
CA MET A 7 12.31 -1.64 17.28
C MET A 7 13.07 -0.69 16.34
N ARG A 8 12.74 0.61 16.36
CA ARG A 8 13.41 1.60 15.50
C ARG A 8 14.77 2.06 16.04
N SER A 9 14.92 2.29 17.34
CA SER A 9 16.18 2.78 17.93
C SER A 9 17.25 1.68 17.98
N GLU A 10 16.86 0.47 18.38
CA GLU A 10 17.77 -0.67 18.58
C GLU A 10 17.78 -1.66 17.39
N GLN A 11 16.99 -1.42 16.34
CA GLN A 11 16.85 -2.30 15.15
C GLN A 11 16.39 -3.74 15.49
N LEU A 12 15.54 -3.88 16.50
CA LEU A 12 15.06 -5.16 17.02
C LEU A 12 13.80 -5.66 16.30
N SER A 13 13.67 -6.98 16.17
CA SER A 13 12.40 -7.57 15.71
C SER A 13 11.26 -7.28 16.69
N TYR A 14 10.02 -7.45 16.24
CA TYR A 14 8.85 -7.38 17.12
C TYR A 14 8.98 -8.31 18.33
N LYS A 15 9.55 -9.51 18.13
CA LYS A 15 9.70 -10.50 19.20
C LYS A 15 10.72 -10.03 20.25
N ASP A 16 11.90 -9.64 19.81
CA ASP A 16 12.99 -9.22 20.71
C ASP A 16 12.59 -7.95 21.48
N ALA A 17 11.91 -7.01 20.82
CA ALA A 17 11.42 -5.79 21.46
C ALA A 17 10.32 -6.06 22.52
N ILE A 18 9.50 -7.09 22.33
CA ILE A 18 8.53 -7.54 23.35
C ILE A 18 9.21 -8.30 24.48
N GLU A 19 10.22 -9.13 24.18
CA GLU A 19 10.98 -9.85 25.19
C GLU A 19 11.72 -8.89 26.14
N LEU A 20 12.43 -7.89 25.59
CA LEU A 20 13.07 -6.83 26.40
C LEU A 20 12.06 -6.03 27.24
N LEU A 21 10.89 -5.70 26.68
CA LEU A 21 9.85 -5.01 27.45
C LEU A 21 9.28 -5.88 28.57
N SER A 22 9.12 -7.18 28.32
CA SER A 22 8.61 -8.14 29.31
C SER A 22 9.56 -8.31 30.50
N GLN A 23 10.88 -8.12 30.31
CA GLN A 23 11.86 -8.11 31.41
C GLN A 23 11.68 -6.94 32.39
N SER A 24 11.04 -5.85 31.96
CA SER A 24 10.80 -4.64 32.76
C SER A 24 9.33 -4.41 33.13
N CYS A 25 8.41 -5.21 32.57
CA CYS A 25 6.97 -5.03 32.73
C CYS A 25 6.22 -6.35 32.51
N ASP A 26 5.66 -6.91 33.60
CA ASP A 26 4.96 -8.21 33.60
C ASP A 26 3.62 -8.23 32.83
N SER A 27 3.17 -7.09 32.28
CA SER A 27 1.83 -6.90 31.70
C SER A 27 1.82 -6.47 30.23
N VAL A 28 2.88 -6.81 29.48
CA VAL A 28 2.99 -6.46 28.06
C VAL A 28 2.11 -7.37 27.19
N CYS A 29 0.88 -6.93 26.92
CA CYS A 29 -0.07 -7.62 26.03
C CYS A 29 -0.64 -6.65 24.96
N PRO A 30 0.06 -6.44 23.83
CA PRO A 30 -0.46 -5.62 22.74
C PRO A 30 -1.65 -6.33 22.05
N ASN A 31 -2.64 -5.58 21.59
CA ASN A 31 -3.76 -6.14 20.83
C ASN A 31 -3.32 -6.64 19.44
N ASP A 32 -4.00 -7.66 18.91
CA ASP A 32 -3.64 -8.33 17.65
C ASP A 32 -3.44 -7.36 16.47
N GLY A 33 -4.31 -6.36 16.33
CA GLY A 33 -4.19 -5.35 15.28
C GLY A 33 -2.93 -4.49 15.40
N PHE A 34 -2.48 -4.20 16.62
CA PHE A 34 -1.21 -3.51 16.87
C PHE A 34 -0.01 -4.46 16.69
N VAL A 35 -0.14 -5.74 17.04
CA VAL A 35 0.88 -6.76 16.76
C VAL A 35 1.14 -6.87 15.25
N ASP A 36 0.09 -6.92 14.43
CA ASP A 36 0.22 -6.94 12.97
C ASP A 36 0.79 -5.64 12.40
N GLN A 37 0.45 -4.48 12.98
CA GLN A 37 1.08 -3.20 12.64
C GLN A 37 2.59 -3.19 12.92
N LEU A 38 3.04 -3.80 14.03
CA LEU A 38 4.46 -3.89 14.36
C LEU A 38 5.21 -4.84 13.41
N LYS A 39 4.62 -5.98 13.03
CA LYS A 39 5.20 -6.87 12.00
C LYS A 39 5.36 -6.17 10.65
N MET A 40 4.31 -5.47 10.17
CA MET A 40 4.42 -4.68 8.94
C MET A 40 5.47 -3.57 9.05
N PHE A 41 5.64 -2.96 10.24
CA PHE A 41 6.67 -1.95 10.48
C PHE A 41 8.09 -2.53 10.46
N GLU A 42 8.28 -3.73 10.98
CA GLU A 42 9.53 -4.52 10.86
C GLU A 42 9.84 -4.87 9.40
N GLU A 43 8.88 -5.44 8.66
CA GLU A 43 9.02 -5.78 7.24
C GLU A 43 9.33 -4.56 6.35
N MET A 44 8.89 -3.36 6.74
CA MET A 44 9.24 -2.10 6.08
C MET A 44 10.57 -1.48 6.55
N GLY A 45 11.37 -2.18 7.35
CA GLY A 45 12.68 -1.72 7.83
C GLY A 45 12.58 -0.64 8.91
N PHE A 46 11.65 -0.81 9.86
CA PHE A 46 11.40 0.08 10.99
C PHE A 46 11.08 1.53 10.58
N LYS A 47 10.44 1.68 9.42
CA LYS A 47 9.97 2.95 8.87
C LYS A 47 8.66 2.74 8.12
N VAL A 48 7.68 3.62 8.31
CA VAL A 48 6.46 3.62 7.50
C VAL A 48 6.81 4.12 6.10
N ASN A 49 6.84 3.21 5.13
CA ASN A 49 7.10 3.52 3.72
C ASN A 49 5.80 3.40 2.91
N HIS A 50 5.19 4.54 2.60
CA HIS A 50 3.93 4.61 1.85
C HIS A 50 4.04 4.05 0.42
N ALA A 51 5.24 3.98 -0.17
CA ALA A 51 5.45 3.35 -1.47
C ALA A 51 5.51 1.81 -1.43
N SER A 52 5.63 1.21 -0.23
CA SER A 52 5.70 -0.25 -0.05
C SER A 52 4.37 -0.93 -0.39
N SER A 53 4.41 -2.02 -1.15
CA SER A 53 3.22 -2.83 -1.45
C SER A 53 2.54 -3.40 -0.20
N ILE A 54 3.29 -3.60 0.90
CA ILE A 54 2.76 -3.96 2.22
C ILE A 54 1.83 -2.85 2.73
N TYR A 55 2.31 -1.60 2.73
CA TYR A 55 1.54 -0.45 3.18
C TYR A 55 0.31 -0.22 2.31
N LYS A 56 0.47 -0.25 0.98
CA LYS A 56 -0.64 -0.07 0.02
C LYS A 56 -1.77 -1.08 0.24
N ARG A 57 -1.42 -2.37 0.43
CA ARG A 57 -2.42 -3.43 0.71
C ARG A 57 -3.13 -3.20 2.05
N PHE A 58 -2.40 -2.80 3.09
CA PHE A 58 -2.99 -2.45 4.38
C PHE A 58 -3.93 -1.24 4.28
N HIS A 59 -3.49 -0.17 3.61
CA HIS A 59 -4.27 1.05 3.39
C HIS A 59 -5.54 0.74 2.59
N LEU A 60 -5.42 0.03 1.47
CA LEU A 60 -6.55 -0.41 0.65
C LEU A 60 -7.54 -1.28 1.44
N LYS A 61 -7.05 -2.20 2.28
CA LYS A 61 -7.91 -2.98 3.18
C LYS A 61 -8.67 -2.09 4.16
N LYS A 62 -8.01 -1.10 4.77
CA LYS A 62 -8.65 -0.15 5.70
C LYS A 62 -9.67 0.77 5.03
N LEU A 63 -9.39 1.23 3.81
CA LEU A 63 -10.37 1.95 2.99
C LEU A 63 -11.58 1.07 2.63
N GLY A 64 -11.35 -0.20 2.28
CA GLY A 64 -12.42 -1.16 2.01
C GLY A 64 -13.29 -1.46 3.23
N GLU A 65 -12.69 -1.63 4.42
CA GLU A 65 -13.42 -1.79 5.68
C GLU A 65 -14.32 -0.57 5.97
N SER A 66 -13.75 0.64 5.91
CA SER A 66 -14.46 1.92 6.09
C SER A 66 -15.64 2.07 5.12
N TYR A 67 -15.42 1.80 3.83
CA TYR A 67 -16.48 1.84 2.80
C TYR A 67 -17.60 0.81 3.05
N ASN A 68 -17.24 -0.43 3.41
CA ASN A 68 -18.21 -1.49 3.67
C ASN A 68 -19.06 -1.23 4.93
N CYS A 69 -18.54 -0.46 5.89
CA CYS A 69 -19.29 0.01 7.05
C CYS A 69 -20.16 1.26 6.76
N GLY A 70 -20.13 1.80 5.54
CA GLY A 70 -20.90 2.97 5.13
C GLY A 70 -20.30 4.31 5.56
N GLU A 71 -19.03 4.35 5.95
CA GLU A 71 -18.34 5.60 6.28
C GLU A 71 -18.06 6.44 5.03
N THR A 72 -18.16 7.77 5.15
CA THR A 72 -17.73 8.69 4.11
C THR A 72 -16.21 8.83 4.11
N ILE A 73 -15.56 8.43 3.02
CA ILE A 73 -14.11 8.51 2.87
C ILE A 73 -13.74 9.82 2.19
N ASP A 74 -13.12 10.72 2.94
CA ASP A 74 -12.62 11.99 2.41
C ASP A 74 -11.52 11.80 1.35
N ALA A 75 -11.53 12.67 0.34
CA ALA A 75 -10.63 12.64 -0.80
C ALA A 75 -9.14 12.75 -0.42
N SER A 76 -8.80 13.38 0.73
CA SER A 76 -7.41 13.46 1.20
C SER A 76 -6.80 12.11 1.60
N LYS A 77 -7.63 11.08 1.84
CA LYS A 77 -7.16 9.71 2.09
C LYS A 77 -6.77 8.95 0.80
N PHE A 78 -7.09 9.50 -0.37
CA PHE A 78 -6.75 8.95 -1.67
C PHE A 78 -5.46 9.56 -2.22
N ALA A 79 -4.76 8.79 -3.05
CA ALA A 79 -3.54 9.24 -3.69
C ALA A 79 -3.82 10.40 -4.68
N GLU A 80 -2.85 11.31 -4.85
CA GLU A 80 -3.01 12.52 -5.65
C GLU A 80 -3.33 12.20 -7.13
N ASP A 81 -4.09 13.07 -7.80
CA ASP A 81 -4.40 12.91 -9.23
C ASP A 81 -3.15 13.10 -10.10
N PRO A 82 -2.63 12.05 -10.78
CA PRO A 82 -1.39 12.12 -11.55
C PRO A 82 -1.52 12.91 -12.86
N ALA A 83 -2.72 13.40 -13.19
CA ALA A 83 -2.92 14.35 -14.29
C ALA A 83 -2.75 15.82 -13.85
N LEU A 84 -2.67 16.11 -12.56
CA LEU A 84 -2.40 17.46 -12.06
C LEU A 84 -0.88 17.70 -11.97
N PRO A 85 -0.40 18.94 -12.14
CA PRO A 85 0.97 19.28 -11.85
C PRO A 85 1.25 19.05 -10.35
N PRO A 86 2.44 18.57 -9.95
CA PRO A 86 2.80 18.40 -8.55
C PRO A 86 2.55 19.70 -7.80
N ARG A 87 1.73 19.64 -6.75
CA ARG A 87 1.37 20.82 -5.97
C ARG A 87 2.65 21.31 -5.31
N THR A 88 3.17 22.45 -5.76
CA THR A 88 4.31 23.10 -5.12
C THR A 88 3.88 23.49 -3.71
N GLN A 89 4.21 22.62 -2.76
CA GLN A 89 4.04 22.90 -1.35
C GLN A 89 4.83 24.17 -1.08
N LYS A 90 4.12 25.26 -0.76
CA LYS A 90 4.75 26.48 -0.27
C LYS A 90 5.33 26.14 1.09
N ILE A 91 6.58 25.69 1.10
CA ILE A 91 7.38 25.52 2.29
C ILE A 91 7.47 26.90 2.94
N THR A 92 6.66 27.12 3.97
CA THR A 92 6.82 28.25 4.89
C THR A 92 8.16 28.05 5.58
N PRO A 93 9.12 28.98 5.45
CA PRO A 93 10.44 28.80 6.03
C PRO A 93 10.38 28.97 7.54
N PHE A 94 10.37 27.86 8.27
CA PHE A 94 10.81 27.78 9.66
C PHE A 94 11.98 26.80 9.72
N VAL A 95 13.09 27.34 10.22
CA VAL A 95 14.42 26.73 10.36
C VAL A 95 14.47 25.71 11.50
N ASP A 96 15.41 24.75 11.52
CA ASP A 96 16.60 24.61 10.63
C ASP A 96 16.44 23.63 9.44
N ASP A 97 16.90 22.38 9.36
CA ASP A 97 17.67 21.48 10.26
C ASP A 97 18.54 20.53 9.40
N GLU A 98 19.67 20.05 9.90
CA GLU A 98 20.63 19.25 9.12
C GLU A 98 20.44 17.73 9.21
N GLN A 99 19.89 17.14 8.14
CA GLN A 99 20.64 16.10 7.38
C GLN A 99 20.11 15.97 5.95
N LYS A 100 20.38 16.99 5.12
CA LYS A 100 19.88 17.08 3.75
C LYS A 100 20.75 16.26 2.78
N SER A 101 20.61 14.94 2.80
CA SER A 101 21.18 14.08 1.76
C SER A 101 20.43 14.29 0.44
N SER A 102 20.92 15.27 -0.32
CA SER A 102 20.43 15.65 -1.65
C SER A 102 20.77 14.59 -2.71
N SER A 103 20.25 13.37 -2.55
CA SER A 103 20.11 12.45 -3.67
C SER A 103 19.05 12.99 -4.61
N MET A 104 19.48 13.80 -5.57
CA MET A 104 18.79 13.88 -6.87
C MET A 104 18.83 12.49 -7.49
N LYS A 105 17.91 11.60 -7.09
CA LYS A 105 17.62 10.40 -7.86
C LYS A 105 17.16 10.89 -9.22
N ALA A 106 17.98 10.67 -10.25
CA ALA A 106 17.57 10.84 -11.62
C ALA A 106 16.22 10.16 -11.78
N ALA A 107 15.19 10.92 -12.17
CA ALA A 107 13.83 10.41 -12.26
C ALA A 107 13.78 9.36 -13.37
N ILE A 108 13.95 8.08 -12.98
CA ILE A 108 13.59 6.94 -13.82
C ILE A 108 12.17 7.23 -14.29
N PRO A 109 11.89 7.23 -15.61
CA PRO A 109 10.57 7.59 -16.10
C PRO A 109 9.54 6.59 -15.57
N THR A 110 8.80 7.01 -14.54
CA THR A 110 7.77 6.20 -13.91
C THR A 110 6.74 5.86 -14.97
N GLN A 111 6.51 4.56 -15.20
CA GLN A 111 5.55 4.11 -16.21
C GLN A 111 4.18 4.71 -15.91
N ALA A 112 3.56 5.35 -16.91
CA ALA A 112 2.35 6.14 -16.74
C ALA A 112 1.22 5.59 -17.61
N TYR A 113 0.11 5.23 -16.98
CA TYR A 113 -1.07 4.70 -17.64
C TYR A 113 -1.96 5.84 -18.11
N ARG A 114 -2.42 5.77 -19.37
CA ARG A 114 -3.15 6.85 -20.04
C ARG A 114 -4.43 6.36 -20.68
N CYS A 115 -5.49 7.16 -20.60
CA CYS A 115 -6.73 6.90 -21.32
C CYS A 115 -6.49 6.89 -22.83
N LYS A 116 -6.89 5.81 -23.53
CA LYS A 116 -6.73 5.68 -24.99
C LYS A 116 -7.44 6.80 -25.78
N LYS A 117 -8.56 7.33 -25.28
CA LYS A 117 -9.37 8.37 -25.94
C LYS A 117 -8.82 9.78 -25.75
N CYS A 118 -8.62 10.23 -24.51
CA CYS A 118 -8.23 11.61 -24.20
C CYS A 118 -6.74 11.79 -23.80
N ARG A 119 -5.94 10.73 -23.77
CA ARG A 119 -4.50 10.71 -23.41
C ARG A 119 -4.13 11.23 -22.01
N ARG A 120 -5.10 11.68 -21.22
CA ARG A 120 -4.99 11.99 -19.78
C ARG A 120 -4.37 10.80 -19.03
N ILE A 121 -3.43 11.11 -18.14
CA ILE A 121 -2.83 10.15 -17.21
C ILE A 121 -3.91 9.74 -16.19
N VAL A 122 -4.09 8.45 -15.96
CA VAL A 122 -5.08 7.91 -15.02
C VAL A 122 -4.45 7.25 -13.80
N ALA A 123 -3.21 6.78 -13.92
CA ALA A 123 -2.39 6.21 -12.85
C ALA A 123 -0.91 6.25 -13.24
N LEU A 124 -0.02 6.22 -12.25
CA LEU A 124 1.41 5.92 -12.39
C LEU A 124 1.69 4.49 -11.91
N GLN A 125 2.86 3.95 -12.23
CA GLN A 125 3.35 2.68 -11.67
C GLN A 125 3.34 2.71 -10.14
N ASP A 126 3.66 3.86 -9.56
CA ASP A 126 3.67 4.08 -8.11
C ASP A 126 2.27 3.97 -7.49
N ASN A 127 1.19 4.00 -8.27
CA ASN A 127 -0.18 3.75 -7.79
C ASN A 127 -0.62 2.29 -7.93
N VAL A 128 0.17 1.44 -8.60
CA VAL A 128 -0.17 0.01 -8.80
C VAL A 128 -0.02 -0.74 -7.48
N VAL A 129 -0.94 -1.69 -7.26
CA VAL A 129 -0.96 -2.61 -6.13
C VAL A 129 -0.75 -4.03 -6.65
N ASP A 130 0.35 -4.65 -6.24
CA ASP A 130 0.66 -6.03 -6.63
C ASP A 130 -0.36 -7.00 -6.03
N HIS A 131 -0.83 -7.95 -6.85
CA HIS A 131 -1.73 -9.01 -6.44
C HIS A 131 -1.19 -10.37 -6.91
N VAL A 132 -1.66 -11.44 -6.30
CA VAL A 132 -1.44 -12.81 -6.79
C VAL A 132 -2.58 -13.13 -7.76
N PRO A 133 -2.31 -13.55 -9.01
CA PRO A 133 -3.35 -14.01 -9.92
C PRO A 133 -4.17 -15.14 -9.28
N GLY A 134 -5.50 -14.98 -9.24
CA GLY A 134 -6.40 -16.05 -8.80
C GLY A 134 -6.64 -17.06 -9.92
N GLU A 135 -7.37 -18.14 -9.63
CA GLU A 135 -7.81 -19.14 -10.62
C GLU A 135 -8.65 -18.55 -11.79
N GLY A 136 -9.07 -17.28 -11.69
CA GLY A 136 -9.75 -16.54 -12.76
C GLY A 136 -11.05 -17.21 -13.23
N GLU A 137 -11.32 -17.17 -14.52
CA GLU A 137 -12.48 -17.83 -15.12
C GLU A 137 -12.49 -19.36 -14.88
N SER A 138 -11.33 -19.99 -14.63
CA SER A 138 -11.24 -21.43 -14.36
C SER A 138 -11.79 -21.84 -12.99
N ALA A 139 -11.92 -20.89 -12.06
CA ALA A 139 -12.66 -21.07 -10.81
C ALA A 139 -14.18 -21.28 -11.05
N PHE A 140 -14.70 -20.64 -12.10
CA PHE A 140 -16.13 -20.60 -12.43
C PHE A 140 -16.49 -21.54 -13.60
N ALA A 141 -15.50 -22.16 -14.23
CA ALA A 141 -15.70 -23.11 -15.33
C ALA A 141 -16.48 -24.35 -14.86
N TRP A 142 -17.72 -24.48 -15.32
CA TRP A 142 -18.63 -25.58 -14.96
C TRP A 142 -18.06 -26.98 -15.27
N SER A 143 -17.09 -27.05 -16.19
CA SER A 143 -16.40 -28.27 -16.63
C SER A 143 -15.65 -28.99 -15.51
N LYS A 144 -15.24 -28.33 -14.42
CA LYS A 144 -14.67 -29.01 -13.23
C LYS A 144 -15.63 -30.05 -12.61
N ARG A 145 -16.93 -30.06 -12.96
CA ARG A 145 -17.90 -31.09 -12.54
C ARG A 145 -17.97 -32.32 -13.45
N ARG A 146 -17.30 -32.34 -14.61
CA ARG A 146 -17.25 -33.51 -15.51
C ARG A 146 -15.86 -33.65 -16.14
N ASN A 147 -15.15 -34.69 -15.72
CA ASN A 147 -13.88 -35.20 -16.24
C ASN A 147 -12.62 -34.45 -15.76
N GLY A 148 -11.84 -35.12 -14.90
CA GLY A 148 -10.55 -34.65 -14.41
C GLY A 148 -9.42 -34.85 -15.41
N LEU A 149 -9.43 -34.09 -16.51
CA LEU A 149 -8.27 -33.90 -17.38
C LEU A 149 -7.84 -32.42 -17.26
N PRO A 150 -6.58 -32.13 -16.87
CA PRO A 150 -6.10 -30.76 -16.83
C PRO A 150 -6.00 -30.25 -18.27
N PHE A 151 -6.77 -29.21 -18.58
CA PHE A 151 -6.48 -28.39 -19.75
C PHE A 151 -5.19 -27.63 -19.45
N ASP A 152 -4.12 -28.01 -20.14
CA ASP A 152 -2.87 -27.26 -20.18
C ASP A 152 -3.12 -25.92 -20.90
N LYS A 153 -3.54 -24.92 -20.11
CA LYS A 153 -3.52 -23.53 -20.55
C LYS A 153 -2.09 -23.05 -20.38
N GLY A 154 -1.45 -22.72 -21.50
CA GLY A 154 -0.12 -22.13 -21.52
C GLY A 154 -0.02 -20.91 -20.61
N ASP A 155 1.22 -20.59 -20.26
CA ASP A 155 1.68 -19.72 -19.16
C ASP A 155 1.34 -18.21 -19.31
N ASP A 156 0.13 -17.87 -19.74
CA ASP A 156 -0.43 -16.52 -19.80
C ASP A 156 -0.78 -16.03 -18.38
N ASN A 157 0.25 -15.90 -17.53
CA ASN A 157 0.18 -15.35 -16.16
C ASN A 157 -0.13 -13.85 -16.11
N GLU A 158 -0.29 -13.19 -17.27
CA GLU A 158 -0.56 -11.75 -17.35
C GLU A 158 -2.04 -11.44 -17.12
N CYS A 159 -2.32 -10.79 -15.99
CA CYS A 159 -3.66 -10.31 -15.67
C CYS A 159 -4.10 -9.19 -16.60
N SER A 160 -5.29 -9.34 -17.20
CA SER A 160 -5.88 -8.37 -18.13
C SER A 160 -6.26 -7.01 -17.51
N SER A 161 -6.17 -6.89 -16.18
CA SER A 161 -6.64 -5.76 -15.39
C SER A 161 -5.55 -5.24 -14.45
N LEU A 162 -5.45 -3.92 -14.34
CA LEU A 162 -4.54 -3.25 -13.41
C LEU A 162 -5.27 -2.91 -12.12
N PHE A 163 -4.70 -3.31 -10.99
CA PHE A 163 -5.17 -2.93 -9.66
C PHE A 163 -4.36 -1.72 -9.19
N ILE A 164 -5.04 -0.64 -8.83
CA ILE A 164 -4.44 0.62 -8.41
C ILE A 164 -5.09 1.10 -7.11
N GLU A 165 -4.34 1.87 -6.32
CA GLU A 165 -4.89 2.57 -5.17
C GLU A 165 -5.96 3.60 -5.60
N PRO A 166 -6.96 3.90 -4.75
CA PRO A 166 -7.91 4.97 -5.01
C PRO A 166 -7.19 6.31 -5.21
N LEU A 167 -7.55 7.00 -6.29
CA LEU A 167 -7.00 8.31 -6.66
C LEU A 167 -8.06 9.40 -6.49
N GLN A 168 -7.62 10.62 -6.16
CA GLN A 168 -8.51 11.77 -5.94
C GLN A 168 -9.45 12.04 -7.12
N TRP A 169 -9.05 11.78 -8.37
CA TRP A 169 -9.95 11.96 -9.53
C TRP A 169 -11.11 10.95 -9.57
N MET A 170 -11.05 9.87 -8.81
CA MET A 170 -12.11 8.85 -8.73
C MET A 170 -13.27 9.26 -7.81
N THR A 171 -13.14 10.32 -7.01
CA THR A 171 -14.25 10.82 -6.21
C THR A 171 -15.36 11.31 -7.14
N THR A 172 -16.57 10.76 -7.00
CA THR A 172 -17.76 11.44 -7.50
C THR A 172 -17.92 12.72 -6.71
N GLY A 173 -17.58 13.87 -7.31
CA GLY A 173 -17.70 15.16 -6.64
C GLY A 173 -19.12 15.38 -6.12
N ASP A 174 -19.23 15.98 -4.95
CA ASP A 174 -20.50 16.37 -4.35
C ASP A 174 -21.34 17.17 -5.37
N LYS A 175 -22.61 16.80 -5.50
CA LYS A 175 -23.60 17.48 -6.36
C LYS A 175 -24.41 18.48 -5.55
#